data_AF-A0A7C7A7Q3-F1
#
_entry.id   AF-A0A7C7A7Q3-F1
#
_cell.length_a   1.000
_cell.length_b   1.000
_cell.length_c   1.000
_cell.angle_alpha   90.00
_cell.angle_beta   90.00
_cell.angle_gamma   90.00
#
_symmetry.space_group_name_H-M   'P 1'
#
loop_
_entity.id
_entity.type
_entity.pdbx_description
1 polymer ?
#
loop_
_entity_poly.entity_id
_entity_poly.type
_entity_poly.pdbx_seq_one_letter_code
_entity_poly.pdbx_strand_id
1 'polypeptide(L)'
;MAYIEISINLLSPVILSSDVPDNNLTETFDYIPASALIGLFATKYIFQNNLEDAHNDRKFYKWFLKGDLVFTNAYITMKDEYDEIDMLPTPLCIKKQKKGERILNILLNTEDEQTVFISPYAYIRGSSIKTYEPAKKINFHHMRDRLKGHTKDETMFNYEALMPGQIFKGKIYGDSINLKEFKETFGENIIGRLGKSKNTEYGEVEIALSEIINKDVDELISEDIEEKDYILLTFISPCILLNENGFPDPSLSNLERYLENVLDKGLFEIENCIIKTSFIENYVSIWKMKRPIETAIAAGSTVKLILKDNLPFESIKSSLEKIIKEGIGERRNEGFGRVKLNMATAEEYNKKTIKSKQNKPTSKIPQEAKKIFKNIIQNMLKEEFEGKAYEDALEFIQLPSNSLLGKLGLILSKCNNEEEFKEAIDELKSKAKNQLEDCKNKTKRCNLYEHMKKFKTTEIIVDSIYKDASKEDYLKLAKISDYNMEEEKELLIQLWKMYFSALFRHMRQIKKASDMGVI
;
A
#
# COMPACT_ATOMS: atom_id res chain seq x y z
N MET A 1 9.64 29.18 8.45
CA MET A 1 8.26 29.74 8.46
C MET A 1 7.46 28.86 9.40
N ALA A 2 6.73 29.46 10.34
CA ALA A 2 5.93 28.72 11.29
C ALA A 2 4.77 28.01 10.58
N TYR A 3 4.36 26.86 11.12
CA TYR A 3 3.16 26.18 10.65
C TYR A 3 2.47 25.44 11.79
N ILE A 4 1.20 25.10 11.57
CA ILE A 4 0.46 24.12 12.36
C ILE A 4 0.13 22.92 11.47
N GLU A 5 0.24 21.72 12.02
CA GLU A 5 -0.24 20.51 11.36
C GLU A 5 -1.73 20.39 11.57
N ILE A 6 -2.43 20.02 10.50
CA ILE A 6 -3.84 19.67 10.52
C ILE A 6 -3.92 18.15 10.37
N SER A 7 -4.50 17.47 11.34
CA SER A 7 -4.86 16.05 11.24
C SER A 7 -6.36 15.91 11.09
N ILE A 8 -6.82 15.17 10.07
CA ILE A 8 -8.22 15.06 9.70
C ILE A 8 -8.61 13.59 9.75
N ASN A 9 -9.37 13.21 10.77
CA ASN A 9 -9.92 11.89 10.95
C ASN A 9 -11.31 11.81 10.30
N LEU A 10 -11.50 10.87 9.36
CA LEU A 10 -12.76 10.68 8.67
C LEU A 10 -13.74 9.90 9.56
N LEU A 11 -14.76 10.56 10.11
CA LEU A 11 -15.76 9.91 10.96
C LEU A 11 -16.88 9.23 10.16
N SER A 12 -17.15 9.76 8.96
CA SER A 12 -18.10 9.19 8.00
C SER A 12 -17.47 9.19 6.60
N PRO A 13 -18.10 8.53 5.61
CA PRO A 13 -17.60 8.57 4.23
C PRO A 13 -17.55 9.99 3.68
N VAL A 14 -16.49 10.36 2.96
CA VAL A 14 -16.32 11.73 2.42
C VAL A 14 -16.21 11.71 0.90
N ILE A 15 -16.99 12.55 0.23
CA ILE A 15 -17.00 12.69 -1.24
C ILE A 15 -16.39 14.05 -1.60
N LEU A 16 -15.19 14.04 -2.16
CA LEU A 16 -14.48 15.22 -2.64
C LEU A 16 -14.43 15.13 -4.17
N SER A 17 -15.48 15.58 -4.86
CA SER A 17 -15.60 15.37 -6.30
C SER A 17 -14.34 15.79 -7.07
N SER A 18 -13.73 14.82 -7.74
CA SER A 18 -12.80 15.04 -8.86
C SER A 18 -13.61 15.20 -10.15
N ASP A 19 -13.07 15.93 -11.12
CA ASP A 19 -13.70 16.03 -12.44
C ASP A 19 -13.48 14.75 -13.25
N VAL A 20 -14.57 14.14 -13.69
CA VAL A 20 -14.58 13.06 -14.66
C VAL A 20 -15.75 13.28 -15.63
N PRO A 21 -15.54 13.11 -16.95
CA PRO A 21 -16.59 13.25 -17.96
C PRO A 21 -17.61 12.09 -17.99
N ASP A 22 -17.53 11.12 -17.07
CA ASP A 22 -18.45 9.98 -17.04
C ASP A 22 -19.75 10.35 -16.33
N ASN A 23 -20.88 10.28 -17.04
CA ASN A 23 -22.17 10.80 -16.57
C ASN A 23 -22.76 10.00 -15.38
N ASN A 24 -22.22 8.83 -15.05
CA ASN A 24 -22.82 7.90 -14.08
C ASN A 24 -22.02 7.66 -12.79
N LEU A 25 -20.75 8.09 -12.71
CA LEU A 25 -19.91 7.95 -11.51
C LEU A 25 -19.27 9.29 -11.16
N THR A 26 -19.59 9.81 -9.98
CA THR A 26 -18.81 10.89 -9.37
C THR A 26 -17.66 10.28 -8.58
N GLU A 27 -16.44 10.40 -9.11
CA GLU A 27 -15.22 10.02 -8.40
C GLU A 27 -14.90 11.00 -7.25
N THR A 28 -14.06 10.55 -6.34
CA THR A 28 -13.53 11.39 -5.25
C THR A 28 -12.02 11.52 -5.37
N PHE A 29 -11.48 12.68 -5.00
CA PHE A 29 -10.06 12.83 -4.75
C PHE A 29 -9.59 11.83 -3.70
N ASP A 30 -8.37 11.32 -3.91
CA ASP A 30 -7.64 10.44 -2.99
C ASP A 30 -6.91 11.24 -1.87
N TYR A 31 -7.13 12.55 -1.80
CA TYR A 31 -6.57 13.44 -0.78
C TYR A 31 -7.62 14.51 -0.44
N ILE A 32 -7.41 15.27 0.63
CA ILE A 32 -8.27 16.39 0.99
C ILE A 32 -7.67 17.69 0.43
N PRO A 33 -8.30 18.33 -0.57
CA PRO A 33 -7.78 19.58 -1.14
C PRO A 33 -7.77 20.71 -0.11
N ALA A 34 -6.73 21.55 -0.16
CA ALA A 34 -6.66 22.76 0.67
C ALA A 34 -7.88 23.67 0.47
N SER A 35 -8.40 23.79 -0.74
CA SER A 35 -9.61 24.57 -1.03
C SER A 35 -10.84 24.07 -0.26
N ALA A 36 -10.95 22.76 0.00
CA ALA A 36 -12.02 22.20 0.83
C ALA A 36 -11.85 22.57 2.31
N LEU A 37 -10.61 22.61 2.80
CA LEU A 37 -10.28 23.06 4.16
C LEU A 37 -10.54 24.55 4.34
N ILE A 38 -10.10 25.37 3.39
CA ILE A 38 -10.37 26.81 3.35
C ILE A 38 -11.88 27.03 3.40
N GLY A 39 -12.66 26.33 2.57
CA GLY A 39 -14.12 26.42 2.58
C GLY A 39 -14.75 26.03 3.92
N LEU A 40 -14.24 25.00 4.59
CA LEU A 40 -14.70 24.57 5.92
C LEU A 40 -14.44 25.65 6.98
N PHE A 41 -13.21 26.13 7.09
CA PHE A 41 -12.84 27.13 8.10
C PHE A 41 -13.48 28.49 7.82
N ALA A 42 -13.54 28.92 6.55
CA ALA A 42 -14.23 30.14 6.15
C ALA A 42 -15.72 30.09 6.54
N THR A 43 -16.41 28.98 6.24
CA THR A 43 -17.83 28.81 6.61
C THR A 43 -18.02 28.84 8.13
N LYS A 44 -17.13 28.16 8.87
CA LYS A 44 -17.18 28.14 10.34
C LYS A 44 -16.96 29.53 10.94
N TYR A 45 -16.00 30.28 10.40
CA TYR A 45 -15.70 31.65 10.83
C TYR A 45 -16.87 32.60 10.60
N ILE A 46 -17.47 32.54 9.39
CA ILE A 46 -18.66 33.33 9.03
C ILE A 46 -19.79 33.06 10.03
N PHE A 47 -20.05 31.79 10.33
CA PHE A 47 -21.10 31.40 11.26
C PHE A 47 -20.81 31.85 12.70
N GLN A 48 -19.60 31.63 13.21
CA GLN A 48 -19.22 32.02 14.58
C GLN A 48 -19.28 33.54 14.80
N ASN A 49 -19.01 34.33 13.76
CA ASN A 49 -18.96 35.79 13.85
C ASN A 49 -20.22 36.48 13.27
N ASN A 50 -21.23 35.72 12.83
CA ASN A 50 -22.46 36.21 12.21
C ASN A 50 -22.20 37.24 11.08
N LEU A 51 -21.26 36.93 10.18
CA LEU A 51 -20.89 37.84 9.10
C LEU A 51 -21.86 37.71 7.91
N GLU A 52 -22.42 38.83 7.46
CA GLU A 52 -23.19 38.90 6.21
C GLU A 52 -22.23 39.05 5.01
N ASP A 53 -21.43 40.11 5.00
CA ASP A 53 -20.42 40.38 3.99
C ASP A 53 -19.01 40.01 4.46
N ALA A 54 -18.71 38.71 4.47
CA ALA A 54 -17.45 38.18 5.00
C ALA A 54 -16.20 38.81 4.38
N HIS A 55 -16.25 39.19 3.10
CA HIS A 55 -15.13 39.81 2.39
C HIS A 55 -14.72 41.19 2.94
N ASN A 56 -15.61 41.87 3.66
CA ASN A 56 -15.32 43.16 4.32
C ASN A 56 -14.68 42.98 5.70
N ASP A 57 -14.77 41.79 6.31
CA ASP A 57 -14.07 41.50 7.55
C ASP A 57 -12.56 41.36 7.30
N ARG A 58 -11.76 42.17 8.00
CA ARG A 58 -10.31 42.24 7.80
C ARG A 58 -9.63 40.90 8.05
N LYS A 59 -10.06 40.16 9.07
CA LYS A 59 -9.46 38.88 9.46
C LYS A 59 -9.84 37.78 8.47
N PHE A 60 -11.11 37.70 8.06
CA PHE A 60 -11.57 36.83 6.99
C PHE A 60 -10.82 37.06 5.68
N TYR A 61 -10.71 38.33 5.25
CA TYR A 61 -10.01 38.70 4.04
C TYR A 61 -8.54 38.25 4.09
N LYS A 62 -7.85 38.52 5.19
CA LYS A 62 -6.45 38.11 5.39
C LYS A 62 -6.27 36.61 5.31
N TRP A 63 -7.07 35.85 6.07
CA TRP A 63 -6.88 34.40 6.22
C TRP A 63 -7.32 33.60 5.00
N PHE A 64 -8.44 33.95 4.36
CA PHE A 64 -9.06 33.10 3.35
C PHE A 64 -8.99 33.63 1.92
N LEU A 65 -8.73 34.94 1.73
CA LEU A 65 -8.72 35.56 0.40
C LEU A 65 -7.33 36.06 -0.01
N LYS A 66 -6.66 36.82 0.87
CA LYS A 66 -5.35 37.42 0.62
C LYS A 66 -4.19 36.42 0.71
N GLY A 67 -4.32 35.40 1.57
CA GLY A 67 -3.29 34.38 1.76
C GLY A 67 -2.26 34.70 2.84
N ASP A 68 -2.63 35.47 3.87
CA ASP A 68 -1.80 35.62 5.08
C ASP A 68 -1.69 34.28 5.84
N LEU A 69 -2.65 33.37 5.62
CA LEU A 69 -2.55 31.95 5.94
C LEU A 69 -2.54 31.13 4.65
N VAL A 70 -1.70 30.09 4.63
CA VAL A 70 -1.57 29.22 3.47
C VAL A 70 -1.83 27.77 3.86
N PHE A 71 -2.85 27.19 3.25
CA PHE A 71 -3.23 25.81 3.46
C PHE A 71 -2.53 24.90 2.45
N THR A 72 -2.12 23.71 2.88
CA THR A 72 -1.72 22.64 1.96
C THR A 72 -2.83 21.61 1.81
N ASN A 73 -2.78 20.85 0.71
CA ASN A 73 -3.51 19.59 0.64
C ASN A 73 -3.14 18.70 1.83
N ALA A 74 -4.11 17.89 2.27
CA ALA A 74 -3.88 16.89 3.28
C ALA A 74 -3.88 15.49 2.66
N TYR A 75 -2.80 14.75 2.89
CA TYR A 75 -2.55 13.43 2.31
C TYR A 75 -2.74 12.33 3.33
N ILE A 76 -3.02 11.12 2.87
CA ILE A 76 -3.24 9.97 3.76
C ILE A 76 -2.00 9.68 4.60
N THR A 77 -2.21 9.48 5.90
CA THR A 77 -1.16 9.17 6.87
C THR A 77 -1.34 7.74 7.37
N MET A 78 -0.25 6.99 7.44
CA MET A 78 -0.23 5.64 7.98
C MET A 78 0.61 5.58 9.24
N LYS A 79 0.21 4.74 10.19
CA LYS A 79 1.06 4.37 11.34
C LYS A 79 1.98 3.22 10.95
N ASP A 80 3.27 3.49 10.94
CA ASP A 80 4.35 2.50 10.89
C ASP A 80 4.71 2.06 12.32
N GLU A 81 5.61 1.07 12.49
CA GLU A 81 5.90 0.49 13.82
C GLU A 81 6.28 1.51 14.90
N TYR A 82 6.92 2.62 14.50
CA TYR A 82 7.42 3.67 15.41
C TYR A 82 7.00 5.09 15.02
N ASP A 83 6.55 5.31 13.78
CA ASP A 83 6.31 6.65 13.22
C ASP A 83 4.99 6.75 12.47
N GLU A 84 4.43 7.96 12.39
CA GLU A 84 3.39 8.29 11.42
C GLU A 84 4.03 8.77 10.12
N ILE A 85 3.67 8.15 9.00
CA ILE A 85 4.22 8.43 7.67
C ILE A 85 3.14 8.99 6.75
N ASP A 86 3.40 10.17 6.21
CA ASP A 86 2.54 10.81 5.22
C ASP A 86 2.87 10.27 3.82
N MET A 87 1.84 9.84 3.10
CA MET A 87 1.96 9.31 1.75
C MET A 87 1.77 10.44 0.75
N LEU A 88 2.87 10.99 0.25
CA LEU A 88 2.84 12.09 -0.72
C LEU A 88 2.66 11.57 -2.14
N PRO A 89 2.23 12.41 -3.10
CA PRO A 89 2.16 12.00 -4.50
C PRO A 89 3.50 11.42 -4.97
N THR A 90 3.45 10.22 -5.53
CA THR A 90 4.65 9.51 -5.98
C THR A 90 5.30 10.29 -7.13
N PRO A 91 6.60 10.58 -7.07
CA PRO A 91 7.36 11.11 -8.20
C PRO A 91 7.11 10.27 -9.46
N LEU A 92 6.65 10.89 -10.55
CA LEU A 92 6.28 10.21 -11.79
C LEU A 92 7.47 9.55 -12.50
N CYS A 93 8.69 9.99 -12.16
CA CYS A 93 9.94 9.37 -12.60
C CYS A 93 10.21 8.01 -11.93
N ILE A 94 9.52 7.68 -10.84
CA ILE A 94 9.63 6.36 -10.23
C ILE A 94 8.72 5.39 -10.98
N LYS A 95 9.33 4.39 -11.61
CA LYS A 95 8.64 3.35 -12.37
C LYS A 95 9.04 1.97 -11.88
N LYS A 96 8.12 1.02 -12.03
CA LYS A 96 8.37 -0.41 -11.83
C LYS A 96 8.53 -1.08 -13.19
N GLN A 97 9.48 -2.00 -13.33
CA GLN A 97 9.52 -2.90 -14.48
C GLN A 97 8.19 -3.67 -14.59
N LYS A 98 7.63 -3.78 -15.80
CA LYS A 98 6.34 -4.45 -16.00
C LYS A 98 6.43 -5.97 -15.82
N LYS A 99 7.56 -6.57 -16.21
CA LYS A 99 7.83 -8.02 -16.11
C LYS A 99 8.75 -8.38 -14.94
N GLY A 100 9.43 -7.41 -14.36
CA GLY A 100 10.32 -7.59 -13.22
C GLY A 100 9.78 -7.00 -11.91
N GLU A 101 10.63 -6.99 -10.89
CA GLU A 101 10.33 -6.43 -9.57
C GLU A 101 11.07 -5.12 -9.29
N ARG A 102 12.04 -4.74 -10.14
CA ARG A 102 12.85 -3.54 -9.96
C ARG A 102 12.00 -2.28 -10.03
N ILE A 103 12.29 -1.35 -9.12
CA ILE A 103 11.70 -0.02 -9.06
C ILE A 103 12.83 0.98 -9.26
N LEU A 104 12.70 1.83 -10.26
CA LEU A 104 13.78 2.64 -10.79
C LEU A 104 13.34 4.10 -10.88
N ASN A 105 14.29 5.02 -10.72
CA ASN A 105 14.12 6.41 -11.14
C ASN A 105 14.62 6.58 -12.58
N ILE A 106 13.69 6.75 -13.53
CA ILE A 106 14.01 6.86 -14.96
C ILE A 106 14.67 8.21 -15.35
N LEU A 107 14.77 9.17 -14.42
CA LEU A 107 15.56 10.40 -14.63
C LEU A 107 17.05 10.21 -14.28
N LEU A 108 17.39 9.15 -13.55
CA LEU A 108 18.75 8.85 -13.11
C LEU A 108 19.31 7.58 -13.74
N ASN A 109 18.44 6.67 -14.17
CA ASN A 109 18.83 5.39 -14.74
C ASN A 109 18.06 5.13 -16.05
N THR A 110 18.76 4.62 -17.05
CA THR A 110 18.17 4.22 -18.34
C THR A 110 17.68 2.77 -18.25
N GLU A 111 16.42 2.53 -18.62
CA GLU A 111 15.82 1.20 -18.61
C GLU A 111 15.27 0.86 -20.00
N ASP A 112 15.72 -0.27 -20.55
CA ASP A 112 15.30 -0.78 -21.85
C ASP A 112 13.97 -1.55 -21.76
N GLU A 113 13.64 -2.08 -20.58
CA GLU A 113 12.38 -2.76 -20.33
C GLU A 113 11.18 -1.80 -20.26
N GLN A 114 10.01 -2.29 -20.66
CA GLN A 114 8.76 -1.54 -20.48
C GLN A 114 8.49 -1.35 -18.98
N THR A 115 8.35 -0.10 -18.56
CA THR A 115 8.04 0.27 -17.18
C THR A 115 6.60 0.78 -17.02
N VAL A 116 6.09 0.69 -15.79
CA VAL A 116 4.74 1.14 -15.40
C VAL A 116 4.81 1.99 -14.14
N PHE A 117 3.81 2.86 -13.96
CA PHE A 117 3.68 3.64 -12.74
C PHE A 117 3.32 2.73 -11.57
N ILE A 118 3.97 2.93 -10.41
CA ILE A 118 3.87 1.99 -9.28
C ILE A 118 2.61 2.18 -8.44
N SER A 119 2.29 3.42 -8.06
CA SER A 119 1.13 3.78 -7.23
C SER A 119 1.06 5.32 -7.12
N PRO A 120 -0.13 5.95 -6.99
CA PRO A 120 -0.29 7.39 -6.88
C PRO A 120 0.37 8.02 -5.65
N TYR A 121 0.49 7.29 -4.54
CA TYR A 121 1.09 7.82 -3.30
C TYR A 121 2.16 6.90 -2.72
N ALA A 122 3.22 7.51 -2.22
CA ALA A 122 4.34 6.83 -1.63
C ALA A 122 5.01 7.63 -0.51
N TYR A 123 5.62 6.89 0.41
CA TYR A 123 6.61 7.39 1.34
C TYR A 123 7.99 6.88 0.89
N ILE A 124 8.93 7.80 0.69
CA ILE A 124 10.28 7.50 0.21
C ILE A 124 11.29 8.00 1.23
N ARG A 125 12.25 7.12 1.58
CA ARG A 125 13.39 7.45 2.45
C ARG A 125 14.62 6.71 1.96
N GLY A 126 15.60 7.44 1.44
CA GLY A 126 16.75 6.85 0.75
C GLY A 126 16.29 5.95 -0.40
N SER A 127 16.85 4.74 -0.49
CA SER A 127 16.45 3.72 -1.48
C SER A 127 15.25 2.86 -1.05
N SER A 128 14.48 3.29 -0.03
CA SER A 128 13.30 2.56 0.43
C SER A 128 12.02 3.27 -0.02
N ILE A 129 11.07 2.51 -0.58
CA ILE A 129 9.75 3.01 -0.96
C ILE A 129 8.63 2.19 -0.32
N LYS A 130 7.65 2.88 0.27
CA LYS A 130 6.37 2.32 0.74
C LYS A 130 5.25 2.96 -0.04
N THR A 131 4.30 2.17 -0.53
CA THR A 131 3.15 2.67 -1.31
C THR A 131 1.86 2.38 -0.56
N TYR A 132 0.91 3.31 -0.59
CA TYR A 132 -0.41 3.13 0.01
C TYR A 132 -1.43 4.02 -0.68
N GLU A 133 -2.62 3.49 -0.91
CA GLU A 133 -3.73 4.25 -1.50
C GLU A 133 -4.87 4.33 -0.50
N PRO A 134 -5.55 5.48 -0.38
CA PRO A 134 -6.71 5.59 0.49
C PRO A 134 -7.81 4.61 0.10
N ALA A 135 -8.42 3.98 1.10
CA ALA A 135 -9.56 3.11 0.92
C ALA A 135 -10.79 3.93 0.47
N LYS A 136 -11.42 3.46 -0.60
CA LYS A 136 -12.62 4.06 -1.19
C LYS A 136 -13.75 3.03 -1.28
N LYS A 137 -14.99 3.49 -1.26
CA LYS A 137 -16.18 2.67 -1.52
C LYS A 137 -17.09 3.36 -2.54
N ILE A 138 -17.73 2.56 -3.38
CA ILE A 138 -18.77 3.02 -4.29
C ILE A 138 -20.12 2.81 -3.60
N ASN A 139 -20.93 3.88 -3.48
CA ASN A 139 -22.30 3.78 -3.01
C ASN A 139 -23.27 4.01 -4.17
N PHE A 140 -24.27 3.14 -4.27
CA PHE A 140 -25.33 3.20 -5.27
C PHE A 140 -26.52 3.97 -4.72
N HIS A 141 -26.92 5.06 -5.37
CA HIS A 141 -28.11 5.84 -4.97
C HIS A 141 -29.23 5.70 -6.01
N HIS A 142 -30.40 5.28 -5.52
CA HIS A 142 -31.65 5.26 -6.30
C HIS A 142 -32.55 6.41 -5.87
N MET A 143 -32.99 7.25 -6.81
CA MET A 143 -34.02 8.25 -6.52
C MET A 143 -35.37 7.55 -6.30
N ARG A 144 -35.84 7.49 -5.05
CA ARG A 144 -37.17 6.95 -4.70
C ARG A 144 -38.19 8.07 -4.59
N ASP A 145 -39.32 7.92 -5.28
CA ASP A 145 -40.47 8.81 -5.12
C ASP A 145 -41.17 8.49 -3.78
N ARG A 146 -40.97 9.35 -2.76
CA ARG A 146 -41.47 9.15 -1.39
C ARG A 146 -42.99 8.98 -1.30
N LEU A 147 -43.75 9.42 -2.32
CA LEU A 147 -45.22 9.37 -2.30
C LEU A 147 -45.82 8.13 -2.97
N LYS A 148 -45.08 7.42 -3.83
CA LYS A 148 -45.63 6.30 -4.62
C LYS A 148 -44.91 4.97 -4.46
N GLY A 149 -43.79 4.90 -3.75
CA GLY A 149 -43.08 3.64 -3.48
C GLY A 149 -42.50 2.94 -4.72
N HIS A 150 -42.65 3.50 -5.92
CA HIS A 150 -42.06 3.02 -7.15
C HIS A 150 -40.80 3.82 -7.49
N THR A 151 -39.78 3.12 -7.98
CA THR A 151 -38.59 3.71 -8.59
C THR A 151 -39.03 4.46 -9.85
N LYS A 152 -38.74 5.77 -9.96
CA LYS A 152 -38.77 6.41 -11.27
C LYS A 152 -37.53 5.92 -12.01
N ASP A 153 -37.73 5.15 -13.07
CA ASP A 153 -36.68 4.93 -14.06
C ASP A 153 -36.24 6.30 -14.57
N GLU A 154 -34.97 6.66 -14.35
CA GLU A 154 -34.09 7.33 -15.33
C GLU A 154 -32.80 7.97 -14.75
N THR A 155 -32.47 7.87 -13.46
CA THR A 155 -31.13 8.33 -13.01
C THR A 155 -30.59 7.52 -11.83
N MET A 156 -29.63 6.63 -12.13
CA MET A 156 -28.80 5.95 -11.15
C MET A 156 -27.49 6.72 -11.02
N PHE A 157 -27.19 7.26 -9.85
CA PHE A 157 -25.94 7.98 -9.59
C PHE A 157 -25.07 7.15 -8.64
N ASN A 158 -23.82 6.92 -9.05
CA ASN A 158 -22.82 6.27 -8.21
C ASN A 158 -21.88 7.34 -7.63
N TYR A 159 -21.64 7.27 -6.32
CA TYR A 159 -20.63 8.10 -5.67
C TYR A 159 -19.50 7.23 -5.14
N GLU A 160 -18.29 7.54 -5.57
CA GLU A 160 -17.10 7.09 -4.86
C GLU A 160 -16.87 7.98 -3.64
N ALA A 161 -16.58 7.37 -2.48
CA ALA A 161 -16.32 8.08 -1.24
C ALA A 161 -15.10 7.49 -0.52
N LEU A 162 -14.28 8.35 0.07
CA LEU A 162 -13.24 7.96 1.03
C LEU A 162 -13.89 7.28 2.22
N MET A 163 -13.35 6.14 2.65
CA MET A 163 -13.87 5.40 3.79
C MET A 163 -13.55 6.08 5.14
N PRO A 164 -14.44 5.96 6.14
CA PRO A 164 -14.18 6.42 7.50
C PRO A 164 -13.04 5.63 8.17
N GLY A 165 -12.48 6.21 9.25
CA GLY A 165 -11.37 5.65 10.03
C GLY A 165 -9.98 5.96 9.47
N GLN A 166 -9.91 6.70 8.36
CA GLN A 166 -8.66 7.14 7.74
C GLN A 166 -8.25 8.52 8.26
N ILE A 167 -6.94 8.75 8.37
CA ILE A 167 -6.36 10.02 8.82
C ILE A 167 -5.61 10.67 7.67
N PHE A 168 -5.89 11.94 7.43
CA PHE A 168 -5.19 12.76 6.45
C PHE A 168 -4.48 13.91 7.14
N LYS A 169 -3.24 14.20 6.76
CA LYS A 169 -2.46 15.30 7.33
C LYS A 169 -2.05 16.34 6.30
N GLY A 170 -2.20 17.60 6.67
CA GLY A 170 -1.75 18.78 5.94
C GLY A 170 -1.18 19.83 6.88
N LYS A 171 -0.88 21.02 6.36
CA LYS A 171 -0.28 22.11 7.12
C LYS A 171 -0.97 23.44 6.82
N ILE A 172 -0.95 24.34 7.80
CA ILE A 172 -1.27 25.77 7.63
C ILE A 172 -0.01 26.56 7.96
N TYR A 173 0.52 27.25 6.97
CA TYR A 173 1.63 28.17 7.15
C TYR A 173 1.12 29.58 7.39
N GLY A 174 1.84 30.34 8.21
CA GLY A 174 1.56 31.74 8.47
C GLY A 174 2.63 32.34 9.36
N ASP A 175 2.53 33.65 9.61
CA ASP A 175 3.27 34.21 10.75
C ASP A 175 2.67 33.71 12.07
N SER A 176 3.48 33.76 13.13
CA SER A 176 3.10 33.22 14.44
C SER A 176 1.88 33.91 15.05
N ILE A 177 1.61 35.18 14.69
CA ILE A 177 0.46 35.94 15.20
C ILE A 177 -0.82 35.39 14.57
N ASN A 178 -0.87 35.30 13.25
CA ASN A 178 -2.00 34.76 12.51
C ASN A 178 -2.28 33.29 12.88
N LEU A 179 -1.25 32.46 13.05
CA LEU A 179 -1.42 31.06 13.45
C LEU A 179 -2.00 30.92 14.87
N LYS A 180 -1.52 31.76 15.81
CA LYS A 180 -2.03 31.78 17.18
C LYS A 180 -3.49 32.22 17.21
N GLU A 181 -3.82 33.33 16.56
CA GLU A 181 -5.20 33.81 16.47
C GLU A 181 -6.13 32.80 15.78
N PHE A 182 -5.63 32.08 14.76
CA PHE A 182 -6.39 31.03 14.09
C PHE A 182 -6.71 29.87 15.05
N LYS A 183 -5.73 29.36 15.80
CA LYS A 183 -5.96 28.33 16.84
C LYS A 183 -6.93 28.82 17.91
N GLU A 184 -6.78 30.05 18.40
CA GLU A 184 -7.66 30.63 19.42
C GLU A 184 -9.11 30.76 18.92
N THR A 185 -9.30 31.04 17.63
CA THR A 185 -10.63 31.20 17.02
C THR A 185 -11.38 29.88 16.88
N PHE A 186 -10.70 28.81 16.48
CA PHE A 186 -11.34 27.52 16.16
C PHE A 186 -11.22 26.45 17.24
N GLY A 187 -10.27 26.61 18.17
CA GLY A 187 -9.87 25.58 19.13
C GLY A 187 -8.96 24.52 18.50
N GLU A 188 -8.50 23.58 19.33
CA GLU A 188 -7.60 22.50 18.90
C GLU A 188 -8.33 21.35 18.22
N ASN A 189 -9.54 21.04 18.67
CA ASN A 189 -10.35 19.93 18.15
C ASN A 189 -11.65 20.50 17.55
N ILE A 190 -11.83 20.28 16.24
CA ILE A 190 -12.95 20.81 15.48
C ILE A 190 -13.73 19.66 14.85
N ILE A 191 -15.02 19.59 15.16
CA ILE A 191 -15.96 18.78 14.38
C ILE A 191 -16.48 19.63 13.21
N GLY A 192 -16.44 19.05 12.01
CA GLY A 192 -16.84 19.72 10.78
C GLY A 192 -17.37 18.78 9.70
N ARG A 193 -17.76 19.37 8.56
CA ARG A 193 -18.20 18.61 7.38
C ARG A 193 -17.49 19.03 6.10
N LEU A 194 -16.82 18.07 5.47
CA LEU A 194 -16.12 18.19 4.18
C LEU A 194 -16.92 17.54 3.04
N GLY A 195 -16.66 17.98 1.81
CA GLY A 195 -17.18 17.32 0.60
C GLY A 195 -18.63 17.64 0.23
N LYS A 196 -19.16 16.89 -0.75
CA LYS A 196 -20.55 16.96 -1.23
C LYS A 196 -21.49 16.11 -0.38
N SER A 197 -22.80 16.34 -0.57
CA SER A 197 -23.88 15.57 0.06
C SER A 197 -23.80 15.55 1.58
N LYS A 198 -23.51 16.71 2.20
CA LYS A 198 -23.28 16.94 3.65
C LYS A 198 -24.50 16.65 4.58
N ASN A 199 -25.35 15.69 4.22
CA ASN A 199 -26.44 15.17 5.04
C ASN A 199 -25.89 14.22 6.14
N THR A 200 -26.77 13.58 6.93
CA THR A 200 -26.41 12.70 8.06
C THR A 200 -25.48 11.53 7.73
N GLU A 201 -25.31 11.17 6.45
CA GLU A 201 -24.55 9.98 6.04
C GLU A 201 -23.13 10.27 5.53
N TYR A 202 -22.76 11.52 5.24
CA TYR A 202 -21.49 11.85 4.59
C TYR A 202 -20.82 13.11 5.15
N GLY A 203 -19.50 13.14 5.04
CA GLY A 203 -18.69 14.35 5.17
C GLY A 203 -18.24 14.70 6.58
N GLU A 204 -18.77 14.04 7.62
CA GLU A 204 -18.37 14.27 9.02
C GLU A 204 -16.90 13.89 9.25
N VAL A 205 -16.15 14.85 9.82
CA VAL A 205 -14.74 14.74 10.12
C VAL A 205 -14.42 15.37 11.48
N GLU A 206 -13.38 14.84 12.11
CA GLU A 206 -12.73 15.42 13.28
C GLU A 206 -11.37 15.97 12.86
N ILE A 207 -11.13 17.23 13.17
CA ILE A 207 -9.90 17.95 12.82
C ILE A 207 -9.16 18.30 14.09
N ALA A 208 -7.91 17.88 14.20
CA ALA A 208 -6.99 18.27 15.26
C ALA A 208 -5.91 19.22 14.71
N LEU A 209 -5.67 20.32 15.42
CA LEU A 209 -4.60 21.28 15.13
C LEU A 209 -3.45 21.09 16.11
N SER A 210 -2.23 20.94 15.61
CA SER A 210 -1.04 20.80 16.46
C SER A 210 -0.66 22.10 17.17
N GLU A 211 0.39 22.04 17.98
CA GLU A 211 1.12 23.25 18.36
C GLU A 211 1.76 23.94 17.17
N ILE A 212 2.06 25.23 17.34
CA ILE A 212 2.78 26.01 16.34
C ILE A 212 4.22 25.48 16.30
N ILE A 213 4.59 24.93 15.16
CA ILE A 213 5.92 24.39 14.90
C ILE A 213 6.73 25.45 14.17
N ASN A 214 7.85 25.83 14.78
CA ASN A 214 8.89 26.60 14.12
C ASN A 214 9.96 25.61 13.69
N LYS A 215 9.96 25.24 12.40
CA LYS A 215 11.11 24.55 11.82
C LYS A 215 12.02 25.53 11.10
N ASP A 216 13.30 25.43 11.41
CA ASP A 216 14.35 25.96 10.56
C ASP A 216 14.37 25.18 9.25
N VAL A 217 14.54 25.91 8.15
CA VAL A 217 14.45 25.31 6.81
C VAL A 217 15.73 24.57 6.45
N ASP A 218 16.80 24.80 7.21
CA ASP A 218 17.99 23.96 7.23
C ASP A 218 17.68 22.49 7.52
N GLU A 219 16.62 22.15 8.27
CA GLU A 219 16.20 20.75 8.44
C GLU A 219 15.40 20.18 7.25
N LEU A 220 14.89 21.03 6.35
CA LEU A 220 14.06 20.65 5.20
C LEU A 220 14.91 20.46 3.93
N ILE A 221 16.08 21.08 3.90
CA ILE A 221 17.16 20.89 2.95
C ILE A 221 18.07 19.83 3.57
N SER A 222 17.87 18.56 3.23
CA SER A 222 18.71 17.47 3.75
C SER A 222 20.20 17.75 3.47
N GLU A 223 21.08 17.30 4.37
CA GLU A 223 22.55 17.29 4.21
C GLU A 223 22.98 16.71 2.83
N ASP A 224 22.17 15.84 2.23
CA ASP A 224 22.39 15.20 0.91
C ASP A 224 22.36 16.16 -0.31
N ILE A 225 22.05 17.45 -0.17
CA ILE A 225 22.02 18.38 -1.32
C ILE A 225 23.43 18.85 -1.69
N GLU A 226 24.38 18.86 -0.75
CA GLU A 226 25.75 19.33 -0.98
C GLU A 226 26.60 18.37 -1.84
N GLU A 227 26.24 17.08 -1.89
CA GLU A 227 27.05 16.05 -2.57
C GLU A 227 26.68 15.82 -4.05
N LYS A 228 25.67 16.52 -4.59
CA LYS A 228 25.14 16.26 -5.94
C LYS A 228 25.11 17.51 -6.81
N ASP A 229 25.56 17.35 -8.05
CA ASP A 229 25.54 18.41 -9.08
C ASP A 229 24.13 18.73 -9.62
N TYR A 230 23.09 18.08 -9.10
CA TYR A 230 21.71 18.23 -9.55
C TYR A 230 20.71 18.21 -8.40
N ILE A 231 19.54 18.81 -8.66
CA ILE A 231 18.39 18.85 -7.77
C ILE A 231 17.20 18.21 -8.48
N LEU A 232 16.54 17.27 -7.81
CA LEU A 232 15.25 16.75 -8.25
C LEU A 232 14.13 17.54 -7.58
N LEU A 233 13.41 18.34 -8.36
CA LEU A 233 12.24 19.08 -7.90
C LEU A 233 10.98 18.32 -8.26
N THR A 234 10.27 17.79 -7.25
CA THR A 234 9.01 17.06 -7.41
C THR A 234 7.84 17.91 -6.94
N PHE A 235 6.84 18.09 -7.79
CA PHE A 235 5.57 18.71 -7.41
C PHE A 235 4.75 17.76 -6.56
N ILE A 236 4.41 18.14 -5.33
CA ILE A 236 3.55 17.38 -4.44
C ILE A 236 2.10 17.88 -4.45
N SER A 237 1.80 18.95 -5.19
CA SER A 237 0.43 19.38 -5.51
C SER A 237 0.39 19.83 -6.98
N PRO A 238 -0.80 19.96 -7.59
CA PRO A 238 -0.89 20.60 -8.91
C PRO A 238 -0.30 22.01 -8.87
N CYS A 239 0.35 22.43 -9.96
CA CYS A 239 0.97 23.74 -10.10
C CYS A 239 0.36 24.48 -11.30
N ILE A 240 -0.32 25.58 -11.02
CA ILE A 240 -0.95 26.43 -12.02
C ILE A 240 0.09 27.48 -12.43
N LEU A 241 0.35 27.57 -13.72
CA LEU A 241 1.28 28.53 -14.30
C LEU A 241 0.52 29.37 -15.32
N LEU A 242 0.75 30.68 -15.33
CA LEU A 242 0.15 31.56 -16.33
C LEU A 242 1.22 31.98 -17.34
N ASN A 243 0.85 32.08 -18.61
CA ASN A 243 1.70 32.73 -19.60
C ASN A 243 1.60 34.26 -19.48
N GLU A 244 2.36 34.99 -20.30
CA GLU A 244 2.38 36.47 -20.30
C GLU A 244 1.02 37.12 -20.60
N ASN A 245 0.12 36.37 -21.23
CA ASN A 245 -1.24 36.81 -21.55
C ASN A 245 -2.25 36.44 -20.43
N GLY A 246 -1.79 35.84 -19.33
CA GLY A 246 -2.64 35.44 -18.21
C GLY A 246 -3.42 34.14 -18.41
N PHE A 247 -3.10 33.34 -19.44
CA PHE A 247 -3.75 32.04 -19.66
C PHE A 247 -2.97 30.89 -18.98
N PRO A 248 -3.66 29.87 -18.44
CA PRO A 248 -3.02 28.66 -17.94
C PRO A 248 -2.16 27.97 -19.00
N ASP A 249 -0.88 27.76 -18.67
CA ASP A 249 0.11 27.18 -19.56
C ASP A 249 1.11 26.29 -18.77
N PRO A 250 0.87 24.97 -18.69
CA PRO A 250 1.74 24.04 -17.99
C PRO A 250 2.94 23.57 -18.82
N SER A 251 3.37 24.34 -19.84
CA SER A 251 4.53 24.00 -20.66
C SER A 251 5.85 24.08 -19.89
N LEU A 252 6.83 23.30 -20.34
CA LEU A 252 8.17 23.29 -19.75
C LEU A 252 8.85 24.67 -19.82
N SER A 253 8.72 25.37 -20.95
CA SER A 253 9.26 26.72 -21.14
C SER A 253 8.65 27.72 -20.17
N ASN A 254 7.36 27.60 -19.88
CA ASN A 254 6.71 28.47 -18.91
C ASN A 254 7.16 28.15 -17.48
N LEU A 255 7.31 26.87 -17.13
CA LEU A 255 7.89 26.46 -15.86
C LEU A 255 9.31 26.99 -15.68
N GLU A 256 10.15 26.90 -16.71
CA GLU A 256 11.51 27.43 -16.70
C GLU A 256 11.51 28.94 -16.39
N ARG A 257 10.63 29.72 -17.01
CA ARG A 257 10.46 31.15 -16.69
C ARG A 257 10.09 31.39 -15.21
N TYR A 258 9.18 30.59 -14.66
CA TYR A 258 8.83 30.69 -13.23
C TYR A 258 10.01 30.32 -12.32
N LEU A 259 10.81 29.33 -12.71
CA LEU A 259 12.00 28.93 -11.96
C LEU A 259 13.11 30.00 -12.06
N GLU A 260 13.35 30.60 -13.23
CA GLU A 260 14.31 31.71 -13.44
C GLU A 260 13.95 32.91 -12.54
N ASN A 261 12.67 33.19 -12.35
CA ASN A 261 12.20 34.27 -11.48
C ASN A 261 12.47 34.04 -9.98
N VAL A 262 12.70 32.79 -9.57
CA VAL A 262 12.92 32.43 -8.16
C VAL A 262 14.36 32.07 -7.87
N LEU A 263 15.01 31.32 -8.76
CA LEU A 263 16.39 30.83 -8.64
C LEU A 263 17.41 31.75 -9.31
N ASP A 264 17.00 32.92 -9.79
CA ASP A 264 17.77 33.81 -10.67
C ASP A 264 18.15 33.19 -12.02
N LYS A 265 18.08 34.02 -13.05
CA LYS A 265 18.33 33.59 -14.43
C LYS A 265 19.77 33.14 -14.61
N GLY A 266 19.93 31.96 -15.21
CA GLY A 266 21.25 31.42 -15.59
C GLY A 266 21.96 30.63 -14.50
N LEU A 267 21.37 30.43 -13.31
CA LEU A 267 21.98 29.60 -12.26
C LEU A 267 21.71 28.10 -12.44
N PHE A 268 20.70 27.73 -13.23
CA PHE A 268 20.32 26.34 -13.47
C PHE A 268 20.02 26.05 -14.95
N GLU A 269 19.93 24.76 -15.26
CA GLU A 269 19.42 24.21 -16.51
C GLU A 269 18.48 23.03 -16.20
N ILE A 270 17.41 22.88 -16.97
CA ILE A 270 16.57 21.69 -16.90
C ILE A 270 17.16 20.62 -17.83
N GLU A 271 17.87 19.65 -17.27
CA GLU A 271 18.47 18.56 -18.07
C GLU A 271 17.40 17.58 -18.57
N ASN A 272 16.49 17.18 -17.69
CA ASN A 272 15.46 16.20 -18.00
C ASN A 272 14.23 16.37 -17.09
N CYS A 273 13.06 15.91 -17.54
CA CYS A 273 11.83 15.99 -16.75
C CYS A 273 10.82 14.90 -17.11
N ILE A 274 9.95 14.60 -16.15
CA ILE A 274 8.71 13.83 -16.36
C ILE A 274 7.57 14.72 -15.89
N ILE A 275 6.84 15.29 -16.85
CA ILE A 275 5.72 16.21 -16.59
C ILE A 275 4.43 15.57 -17.11
N LYS A 276 3.38 15.63 -16.27
CA LYS A 276 2.01 15.31 -16.66
C LYS A 276 1.14 16.54 -16.45
N THR A 277 0.11 16.72 -17.27
CA THR A 277 -0.89 17.78 -17.08
C THR A 277 -2.11 17.28 -16.32
N SER A 278 -2.78 18.20 -15.64
CA SER A 278 -4.05 17.98 -14.92
C SER A 278 -4.97 19.17 -15.14
N PHE A 279 -6.26 18.98 -14.88
CA PHE A 279 -7.27 20.03 -14.92
C PHE A 279 -7.73 20.36 -13.50
N ILE A 280 -7.83 21.65 -13.21
CA ILE A 280 -8.28 22.17 -11.92
C ILE A 280 -9.60 22.89 -12.13
N GLU A 281 -10.62 22.44 -11.40
CA GLU A 281 -11.91 23.09 -11.34
C GLU A 281 -12.37 23.16 -9.89
N ASN A 282 -12.78 24.35 -9.44
CA ASN A 282 -13.24 24.56 -8.06
C ASN A 282 -14.64 25.16 -8.07
N TYR A 283 -15.51 24.66 -7.20
CA TYR A 283 -16.82 25.28 -6.95
C TYR A 283 -16.71 26.36 -5.88
N VAL A 284 -17.25 27.54 -6.15
CA VAL A 284 -17.31 28.65 -5.20
C VAL A 284 -18.74 28.75 -4.67
N SER A 285 -18.93 28.42 -3.39
CA SER A 285 -20.24 28.31 -2.76
C SER A 285 -21.04 29.62 -2.79
N ILE A 286 -20.38 30.75 -2.55
CA ILE A 286 -21.04 32.07 -2.52
C ILE A 286 -21.53 32.50 -3.92
N TRP A 287 -20.81 32.13 -4.98
CA TRP A 287 -21.20 32.40 -6.37
C TRP A 287 -22.15 31.35 -6.93
N LYS A 288 -22.29 30.21 -6.24
CA LYS A 288 -23.01 29.02 -6.66
C LYS A 288 -22.57 28.47 -8.04
N MET A 289 -21.33 28.73 -8.43
CA MET A 289 -20.79 28.37 -9.74
C MET A 289 -19.37 27.81 -9.63
N LYS A 290 -18.94 27.12 -10.69
CA LYS A 290 -17.56 26.66 -10.84
C LYS A 290 -16.69 27.80 -11.38
N ARG A 291 -15.42 27.85 -10.95
CA ARG A 291 -14.38 28.66 -11.62
C ARG A 291 -14.11 28.09 -13.01
N PRO A 292 -13.61 28.90 -13.96
CA PRO A 292 -13.08 28.40 -15.21
C PRO A 292 -12.06 27.29 -14.95
N ILE A 293 -12.08 26.25 -15.79
CA ILE A 293 -11.14 25.14 -15.71
C ILE A 293 -9.74 25.67 -16.07
N GLU A 294 -8.76 25.37 -15.23
CA GLU A 294 -7.35 25.71 -15.45
C GLU A 294 -6.53 24.45 -15.74
N THR A 295 -5.63 24.51 -16.71
CA THR A 295 -4.62 23.47 -16.92
C THR A 295 -3.44 23.70 -15.98
N ALA A 296 -2.93 22.63 -15.39
CA ALA A 296 -1.86 22.67 -14.40
C ALA A 296 -0.86 21.54 -14.62
N ILE A 297 0.38 21.73 -14.17
CA ILE A 297 1.33 20.63 -13.98
C ILE A 297 0.80 19.75 -12.85
N ALA A 298 0.67 18.45 -13.10
CA ALA A 298 0.12 17.48 -12.16
C ALA A 298 1.11 17.16 -11.03
N ALA A 299 0.58 16.83 -9.85
CA ALA A 299 1.38 16.29 -8.76
C ALA A 299 2.12 14.99 -9.19
N GLY A 300 3.29 14.77 -8.61
CA GLY A 300 4.26 13.75 -9.00
C GLY A 300 5.20 14.20 -10.13
N SER A 301 4.84 15.22 -10.92
CA SER A 301 5.74 15.73 -11.98
C SER A 301 7.09 16.11 -11.37
N THR A 302 8.18 15.67 -12.00
CA THR A 302 9.53 15.80 -11.45
C THR A 302 10.48 16.34 -12.51
N VAL A 303 11.30 17.32 -12.12
CA VAL A 303 12.25 18.00 -12.98
C VAL A 303 13.64 17.84 -12.39
N LYS A 304 14.62 17.48 -13.22
CA LYS A 304 16.04 17.41 -12.86
C LYS A 304 16.71 18.71 -13.27
N LEU A 305 17.10 19.50 -12.27
CA LEU A 305 17.80 20.76 -12.41
C LEU A 305 19.29 20.52 -12.23
N ILE A 306 20.12 20.98 -13.16
CA ILE A 306 21.58 21.03 -13.01
C ILE A 306 21.99 22.45 -12.69
N LEU A 307 22.91 22.62 -11.74
CA LEU A 307 23.48 23.92 -11.40
C LEU A 307 24.61 24.25 -12.36
N LYS A 308 24.64 25.47 -12.91
CA LYS A 308 25.72 25.89 -13.82
C LYS A 308 27.01 26.21 -13.06
N ASP A 309 28.15 26.03 -13.71
CA ASP A 309 29.48 26.56 -13.34
C ASP A 309 29.90 26.48 -11.86
N ASN A 310 30.20 25.29 -11.29
CA ASN A 310 30.77 25.16 -9.93
C ASN A 310 30.09 26.06 -8.86
N LEU A 311 28.82 26.42 -9.06
CA LEU A 311 28.13 27.38 -8.21
C LEU A 311 27.97 26.73 -6.84
N PRO A 312 28.51 27.33 -5.76
CA PRO A 312 28.36 26.75 -4.45
C PRO A 312 26.88 26.76 -4.07
N PHE A 313 26.40 25.64 -3.52
CA PHE A 313 25.00 25.42 -3.11
C PHE A 313 24.44 26.60 -2.30
N GLU A 314 25.28 27.19 -1.44
CA GLU A 314 24.94 28.35 -0.61
C GLU A 314 24.39 29.54 -1.41
N SER A 315 24.80 29.68 -2.68
CA SER A 315 24.36 30.75 -3.58
C SER A 315 22.87 30.67 -3.92
N ILE A 316 22.31 29.46 -3.97
CA ILE A 316 20.91 29.21 -4.36
C ILE A 316 20.05 28.73 -3.19
N LYS A 317 20.67 28.44 -2.04
CA LYS A 317 20.02 27.91 -0.84
C LYS A 317 18.80 28.74 -0.45
N SER A 318 18.97 30.05 -0.31
CA SER A 318 17.87 30.96 0.07
C SER A 318 16.67 30.92 -0.91
N SER A 319 16.94 30.78 -2.20
CA SER A 319 15.92 30.65 -3.25
C SER A 319 15.21 29.29 -3.19
N LEU A 320 15.94 28.20 -2.95
CA LEU A 320 15.37 26.87 -2.74
C LEU A 320 14.50 26.81 -1.48
N GLU A 321 14.95 27.45 -0.40
CA GLU A 321 14.14 27.59 0.81
C GLU A 321 12.82 28.31 0.52
N LYS A 322 12.86 29.37 -0.29
CA LYS A 322 11.67 30.12 -0.70
C LYS A 322 10.73 29.23 -1.51
N ILE A 323 11.25 28.44 -2.44
CA ILE A 323 10.47 27.46 -3.22
C ILE A 323 9.78 26.44 -2.30
N ILE A 324 10.50 25.88 -1.32
CA ILE A 324 9.92 24.92 -0.37
C ILE A 324 8.82 25.60 0.49
N LYS A 325 9.10 26.81 0.98
CA LYS A 325 8.20 27.56 1.87
C LYS A 325 6.93 28.02 1.16
N GLU A 326 7.07 28.61 -0.02
CA GLU A 326 5.96 29.29 -0.70
C GLU A 326 5.34 28.46 -1.81
N GLY A 327 6.11 27.59 -2.47
CA GLY A 327 5.73 26.91 -3.70
C GLY A 327 5.94 27.77 -4.95
N ILE A 328 5.63 27.18 -6.11
CA ILE A 328 5.80 27.76 -7.46
C ILE A 328 4.43 27.98 -8.12
N GLY A 329 4.29 29.07 -8.87
CA GLY A 329 3.09 29.34 -9.67
C GLY A 329 2.03 30.13 -8.91
N GLU A 330 0.79 29.98 -9.36
CA GLU A 330 -0.36 30.74 -8.88
C GLU A 330 -1.16 30.03 -7.80
N ARG A 331 -2.00 30.80 -7.09
CA ARG A 331 -2.95 30.31 -6.08
C ARG A 331 -2.28 29.45 -4.98
N ARG A 332 -1.04 29.79 -4.63
CA ARG A 332 -0.23 29.06 -3.64
C ARG A 332 -0.86 29.02 -2.25
N ASN A 333 -1.64 30.05 -1.90
CA ASN A 333 -2.42 30.12 -0.68
C ASN A 333 -3.55 29.07 -0.60
N GLU A 334 -4.02 28.59 -1.76
CA GLU A 334 -5.02 27.52 -1.89
C GLU A 334 -4.38 26.12 -1.97
N GLY A 335 -3.07 26.00 -1.71
CA GLY A 335 -2.35 24.73 -1.65
C GLY A 335 -1.82 24.21 -2.97
N PHE A 336 -1.89 25.01 -4.04
CA PHE A 336 -1.24 24.74 -5.32
C PHE A 336 0.27 25.04 -5.27
N GLY A 337 1.02 24.48 -6.22
CA GLY A 337 2.42 24.80 -6.41
C GLY A 337 3.41 24.22 -5.39
N ARG A 338 2.98 23.30 -4.52
CA ARG A 338 3.84 22.70 -3.49
C ARG A 338 4.82 21.72 -4.08
N VAL A 339 6.06 21.78 -3.60
CA VAL A 339 7.16 20.94 -4.09
C VAL A 339 7.95 20.31 -2.93
N LYS A 340 8.65 19.23 -3.25
CA LYS A 340 9.73 18.65 -2.45
C LYS A 340 10.99 18.57 -3.30
N LEU A 341 12.12 18.89 -2.68
CA LEU A 341 13.43 18.70 -3.28
C LEU A 341 13.96 17.31 -2.89
N ASN A 342 14.67 16.67 -3.81
CA ASN A 342 15.43 15.45 -3.59
C ASN A 342 14.62 14.30 -2.94
N MET A 343 13.32 14.24 -3.25
CA MET A 343 12.43 13.18 -2.76
C MET A 343 12.75 11.81 -3.38
N ALA A 344 13.35 11.77 -4.59
CA ALA A 344 13.60 10.57 -5.38
C ALA A 344 15.06 10.44 -5.85
N THR A 345 16.02 10.56 -4.95
CA THR A 345 17.45 10.64 -5.30
C THR A 345 18.17 9.31 -5.57
N ALA A 346 17.55 8.16 -5.26
CA ALA A 346 18.13 6.85 -5.57
C ALA A 346 17.80 6.44 -7.01
N GLU A 347 18.75 5.76 -7.66
CA GLU A 347 18.55 5.14 -8.98
C GLU A 347 17.57 3.97 -8.90
N GLU A 348 17.67 3.15 -7.85
CA GLU A 348 16.80 2.00 -7.60
C GLU A 348 16.19 2.05 -6.19
N TYR A 349 15.01 1.45 -6.04
CA TYR A 349 14.28 1.39 -4.78
C TYR A 349 13.87 -0.03 -4.42
N ASN A 350 13.94 -0.31 -3.13
CA ASN A 350 13.42 -1.52 -2.51
C ASN A 350 12.02 -1.26 -1.97
N LYS A 351 11.03 -2.03 -2.44
CA LYS A 351 9.66 -1.94 -1.93
C LYS A 351 9.59 -2.53 -0.52
N LYS A 352 9.15 -1.73 0.45
CA LYS A 352 8.81 -2.21 1.79
C LYS A 352 7.30 -2.29 1.96
N THR A 353 6.84 -3.37 2.59
CA THR A 353 5.43 -3.53 2.94
C THR A 353 5.12 -2.75 4.21
N ILE A 354 3.98 -2.06 4.22
CA ILE A 354 3.44 -1.45 5.44
C ILE A 354 2.78 -2.58 6.24
N LYS A 355 3.37 -2.98 7.36
CA LYS A 355 2.70 -3.88 8.31
C LYS A 355 1.73 -3.05 9.13
N SER A 356 0.47 -2.97 8.72
CA SER A 356 -0.57 -2.35 9.55
C SER A 356 -0.63 -3.09 10.89
N LYS A 357 -0.51 -2.38 12.01
CA LYS A 357 -0.69 -2.95 13.34
C LYS A 357 -2.18 -3.31 13.50
N GLN A 358 -2.58 -4.50 13.08
CA GLN A 358 -3.87 -5.04 13.50
C GLN A 358 -3.76 -5.26 15.00
N ASN A 359 -4.46 -4.44 15.78
CA ASN A 359 -4.52 -4.63 17.21
C ASN A 359 -5.13 -6.01 17.46
N LYS A 360 -4.34 -6.90 18.06
CA LYS A 360 -4.84 -8.21 18.48
C LYS A 360 -6.04 -7.97 19.39
N PRO A 361 -7.22 -8.56 19.10
CA PRO A 361 -8.37 -8.43 19.99
C PRO A 361 -7.97 -8.83 21.42
N THR A 362 -8.34 -8.02 22.40
CA THR A 362 -8.08 -8.29 23.82
C THR A 362 -8.88 -9.47 24.37
N SER A 363 -9.91 -9.91 23.63
CA SER A 363 -10.73 -11.07 23.95
C SER A 363 -9.96 -12.39 23.80
N LYS A 364 -10.25 -13.36 24.68
CA LYS A 364 -9.77 -14.74 24.50
C LYS A 364 -10.31 -15.31 23.18
N ILE A 365 -9.47 -16.11 22.51
CA ILE A 365 -9.81 -16.71 21.22
C ILE A 365 -10.93 -17.74 21.41
N PRO A 366 -12.03 -17.66 20.65
CA PRO A 366 -13.13 -18.63 20.72
C PRO A 366 -12.66 -20.06 20.47
N GLN A 367 -13.32 -21.04 21.09
CA GLN A 367 -12.95 -22.46 20.92
C GLN A 367 -13.14 -22.94 19.48
N GLU A 368 -14.15 -22.41 18.78
CA GLU A 368 -14.47 -22.70 17.39
C GLU A 368 -13.33 -22.26 16.47
N ALA A 369 -12.76 -21.07 16.70
CA ALA A 369 -11.60 -20.59 15.96
C ALA A 369 -10.37 -21.50 16.17
N LYS A 370 -10.13 -21.97 17.42
CA LYS A 370 -9.07 -22.94 17.69
C LYS A 370 -9.26 -24.24 16.91
N LYS A 371 -10.49 -24.75 16.81
CA LYS A 371 -10.81 -25.95 16.00
C LYS A 371 -10.51 -25.72 14.52
N ILE A 372 -10.86 -24.55 13.99
CA ILE A 372 -10.53 -24.17 12.60
C ILE A 372 -9.02 -24.16 12.38
N PHE A 373 -8.26 -23.55 13.28
CA PHE A 373 -6.79 -23.51 13.17
C PHE A 373 -6.17 -24.91 13.21
N LYS A 374 -6.65 -25.79 14.10
CA LYS A 374 -6.23 -27.20 14.12
C LYS A 374 -6.51 -27.89 12.79
N ASN A 375 -7.70 -27.71 12.22
CA ASN A 375 -8.05 -28.31 10.92
C ASN A 375 -7.17 -27.79 9.77
N ILE A 376 -6.86 -26.49 9.74
CA ILE A 376 -5.98 -25.91 8.72
C ILE A 376 -4.59 -26.57 8.79
N ILE A 377 -4.03 -26.68 9.99
CA ILE A 377 -2.73 -27.32 10.22
C ILE A 377 -2.76 -28.79 9.80
N GLN A 378 -3.81 -29.53 10.17
CA GLN A 378 -3.98 -30.94 9.81
C GLN A 378 -4.11 -31.14 8.29
N ASN A 379 -4.81 -30.26 7.59
CA ASN A 379 -4.95 -30.35 6.13
C ASN A 379 -3.63 -30.06 5.42
N MET A 380 -2.90 -29.03 5.85
CA MET A 380 -1.57 -28.74 5.32
C MET A 380 -0.62 -29.93 5.52
N LEU A 381 -0.58 -30.52 6.73
CA LEU A 381 0.23 -31.72 6.98
C LEU A 381 -0.19 -32.89 6.08
N LYS A 382 -1.47 -33.03 5.77
CA LYS A 382 -1.91 -34.08 4.85
C LYS A 382 -1.35 -33.86 3.45
N GLU A 383 -1.44 -32.64 2.92
CA GLU A 383 -0.89 -32.31 1.60
C GLU A 383 0.63 -32.55 1.54
N GLU A 384 1.36 -32.17 2.59
CA GLU A 384 2.80 -32.40 2.71
C GLU A 384 3.18 -33.89 2.70
N PHE A 385 2.45 -34.71 3.46
CA PHE A 385 2.73 -36.15 3.51
C PHE A 385 2.38 -36.84 2.18
N GLU A 386 1.34 -36.38 1.48
CA GLU A 386 1.02 -36.91 0.14
C GLU A 386 2.07 -36.49 -0.89
N GLY A 387 2.52 -35.23 -0.87
CA GLY A 387 3.61 -34.72 -1.70
C GLY A 387 4.92 -35.47 -1.45
N LYS A 388 5.29 -35.65 -0.18
CA LYS A 388 6.49 -36.40 0.22
C LYS A 388 6.44 -37.86 -0.25
N ALA A 389 5.27 -38.50 -0.14
CA ALA A 389 5.08 -39.87 -0.62
C ALA A 389 5.24 -39.96 -2.14
N TYR A 390 4.77 -38.96 -2.89
CA TYR A 390 4.96 -38.88 -4.33
C TYR A 390 6.43 -38.71 -4.70
N GLU A 391 7.14 -37.77 -4.06
CA GLU A 391 8.58 -37.57 -4.26
C GLU A 391 9.38 -38.84 -3.97
N ASP A 392 9.17 -39.44 -2.79
CA ASP A 392 9.88 -40.64 -2.39
C ASP A 392 9.61 -41.80 -3.37
N ALA A 393 8.39 -41.93 -3.90
CA ALA A 393 8.06 -42.97 -4.89
C ALA A 393 8.91 -42.87 -6.17
N LEU A 394 9.28 -41.65 -6.61
CA LEU A 394 10.13 -41.41 -7.79
C LEU A 394 11.60 -41.79 -7.53
N GLU A 395 12.04 -41.73 -6.27
CA GLU A 395 13.42 -42.02 -5.87
C GLU A 395 13.70 -43.52 -5.76
N PHE A 396 12.68 -44.33 -5.51
CA PHE A 396 12.83 -45.79 -5.43
C PHE A 396 12.96 -46.44 -6.81
N ILE A 397 13.97 -47.28 -6.97
CA ILE A 397 14.21 -48.11 -8.15
C ILE A 397 13.96 -49.59 -7.86
N GLN A 398 13.86 -50.38 -8.92
CA GLN A 398 13.56 -51.82 -8.82
C GLN A 398 12.27 -52.06 -8.03
N LEU A 399 11.22 -51.30 -8.39
CA LEU A 399 9.95 -51.31 -7.67
C LEU A 399 9.36 -52.73 -7.58
N PRO A 400 8.76 -53.10 -6.44
CA PRO A 400 8.12 -54.40 -6.28
C PRO A 400 7.00 -54.62 -7.30
N SER A 401 6.61 -55.88 -7.47
CA SER A 401 5.50 -56.22 -8.35
C SER A 401 4.20 -55.50 -7.97
N ASN A 402 3.38 -55.18 -8.99
CA ASN A 402 2.08 -54.53 -8.82
C ASN A 402 1.15 -55.27 -7.84
N SER A 403 1.25 -56.61 -7.78
CA SER A 403 0.50 -57.46 -6.85
C SER A 403 1.01 -57.33 -5.42
N LEU A 404 2.33 -57.26 -5.21
CA LEU A 404 2.92 -57.06 -3.88
C LEU A 404 2.60 -55.67 -3.32
N LEU A 405 2.72 -54.60 -4.13
CA LEU A 405 2.33 -53.25 -3.72
C LEU A 405 0.83 -53.16 -3.40
N GLY A 406 -0.02 -53.84 -4.18
CA GLY A 406 -1.44 -53.96 -3.87
C GLY A 406 -1.70 -54.69 -2.55
N LYS A 407 -0.96 -55.77 -2.29
CA LYS A 407 -1.03 -56.52 -1.02
C LYS A 407 -0.59 -55.66 0.17
N LEU A 408 0.49 -54.89 0.05
CA LEU A 408 0.95 -53.97 1.10
C LEU A 408 -0.10 -52.92 1.44
N GLY A 409 -0.77 -52.35 0.43
CA GLY A 409 -1.90 -51.45 0.65
C GLY A 409 -3.07 -52.10 1.41
N LEU A 410 -3.36 -53.37 1.13
CA LEU A 410 -4.40 -54.13 1.85
C LEU A 410 -4.01 -54.50 3.29
N ILE A 411 -2.72 -54.73 3.55
CA ILE A 411 -2.21 -54.94 4.92
C ILE A 411 -2.33 -53.62 5.69
N LEU A 412 -1.85 -52.53 5.10
CA LEU A 412 -1.89 -51.19 5.69
C LEU A 412 -3.32 -50.75 6.08
N SER A 413 -4.32 -51.08 5.26
CA SER A 413 -5.71 -50.70 5.54
C SER A 413 -6.33 -51.49 6.71
N LYS A 414 -5.75 -52.63 7.09
CA LYS A 414 -6.22 -53.47 8.20
C LYS A 414 -5.50 -53.22 9.52
N CYS A 415 -4.28 -52.68 9.49
CA CYS A 415 -3.51 -52.36 10.69
C CYS A 415 -4.05 -51.10 11.38
N ASN A 416 -4.04 -51.06 12.71
CA ASN A 416 -4.47 -49.91 13.49
C ASN A 416 -3.32 -48.93 13.77
N ASN A 417 -2.10 -49.42 13.84
CA ASN A 417 -0.90 -48.64 14.20
C ASN A 417 0.32 -49.11 13.38
N GLU A 418 1.45 -48.43 13.58
CA GLU A 418 2.70 -48.72 12.87
C GLU A 418 3.31 -50.08 13.25
N GLU A 419 3.15 -50.52 14.50
CA GLU A 419 3.77 -51.74 15.02
C GLU A 419 3.17 -52.99 14.37
N GLU A 420 1.83 -53.07 14.33
CA GLU A 420 1.11 -54.15 13.65
C GLU A 420 1.53 -54.30 12.18
N PHE A 421 1.77 -53.18 11.50
CA PHE A 421 2.22 -53.19 10.10
C PHE A 421 3.67 -53.65 9.97
N LYS A 422 4.55 -53.22 10.88
CA LYS A 422 5.95 -53.64 10.93
C LYS A 422 6.07 -55.14 11.21
N GLU A 423 5.19 -55.71 12.03
CA GLU A 423 5.09 -57.16 12.27
C GLU A 423 4.56 -57.90 11.04
N ALA A 424 3.47 -57.41 10.43
CA ALA A 424 2.90 -58.03 9.24
C ALA A 424 3.85 -58.05 8.03
N ILE A 425 4.76 -57.07 7.93
CA ILE A 425 5.84 -57.07 6.94
C ILE A 425 6.89 -58.14 7.24
N ASP A 426 7.23 -58.39 8.50
CA ASP A 426 8.23 -59.39 8.89
C ASP A 426 7.78 -60.82 8.57
N GLU A 427 6.47 -61.07 8.62
CA GLU A 427 5.85 -62.36 8.30
C GLU A 427 5.72 -62.62 6.78
N LEU A 428 6.14 -61.69 5.93
CA LEU A 428 6.10 -61.89 4.49
C LEU A 428 7.03 -63.04 4.06
N LYS A 429 6.56 -63.88 3.14
CA LYS A 429 7.36 -64.95 2.53
C LYS A 429 8.65 -64.37 1.92
N SER A 430 9.73 -65.15 1.95
CA SER A 430 11.06 -64.77 1.44
C SER A 430 11.04 -64.10 0.06
N LYS A 431 10.27 -64.64 -0.89
CA LYS A 431 10.12 -64.04 -2.25
C LYS A 431 9.55 -62.62 -2.25
N ALA A 432 8.68 -62.29 -1.31
CA ALA A 432 8.14 -60.94 -1.16
C ALA A 432 9.13 -60.03 -0.41
N LYS A 433 9.80 -60.56 0.61
CA LYS A 433 10.81 -59.83 1.37
C LYS A 433 12.00 -59.39 0.50
N ASN A 434 12.51 -60.30 -0.33
CA ASN A 434 13.60 -59.99 -1.27
C ASN A 434 13.22 -58.84 -2.22
N GLN A 435 11.98 -58.78 -2.72
CA GLN A 435 11.54 -57.66 -3.57
C GLN A 435 11.55 -56.30 -2.84
N LEU A 436 11.33 -56.28 -1.52
CA LEU A 436 11.38 -55.05 -0.72
C LEU A 436 12.81 -54.64 -0.40
N GLU A 437 13.70 -55.61 -0.23
CA GLU A 437 15.14 -55.39 0.00
C GLU A 437 15.89 -54.98 -1.27
N ASP A 438 15.47 -55.51 -2.43
CA ASP A 438 15.99 -55.15 -3.75
C ASP A 438 15.53 -53.75 -4.20
N CYS A 439 14.37 -53.29 -3.74
CA CYS A 439 13.86 -51.95 -4.04
C CYS A 439 14.64 -50.89 -3.25
N LYS A 440 15.55 -50.19 -3.92
CA LYS A 440 16.49 -49.23 -3.29
C LYS A 440 16.07 -47.78 -3.55
N ASN A 441 16.23 -46.92 -2.56
CA ASN A 441 16.13 -45.48 -2.77
C ASN A 441 17.46 -44.94 -3.36
N LYS A 442 17.38 -44.07 -4.37
CA LYS A 442 18.56 -43.48 -5.03
C LYS A 442 19.31 -42.46 -4.17
N THR A 443 18.60 -41.69 -3.36
CA THR A 443 19.13 -40.57 -2.57
C THR A 443 19.39 -40.99 -1.12
N LYS A 444 18.47 -41.76 -0.54
CA LYS A 444 18.56 -42.32 0.81
C LYS A 444 19.26 -43.68 0.75
N ARG A 445 20.27 -43.91 1.60
CA ARG A 445 20.99 -45.20 1.70
C ARG A 445 20.14 -46.26 2.43
N CYS A 446 18.94 -46.54 1.94
CA CYS A 446 18.01 -47.54 2.47
C CYS A 446 17.26 -48.26 1.34
N ASN A 447 16.74 -49.45 1.66
CA ASN A 447 15.76 -50.14 0.81
C ASN A 447 14.33 -49.92 1.32
N LEU A 448 13.33 -50.34 0.55
CA LEU A 448 11.93 -50.12 0.87
C LEU A 448 11.51 -50.80 2.18
N TYR A 449 12.04 -51.98 2.47
CA TYR A 449 11.81 -52.68 3.75
C TYR A 449 12.32 -51.85 4.94
N GLU A 450 13.57 -51.38 4.88
CA GLU A 450 14.16 -50.53 5.91
C GLU A 450 13.44 -49.20 6.06
N HIS A 451 13.02 -48.60 4.95
CA HIS A 451 12.23 -47.37 4.94
C HIS A 451 10.93 -47.55 5.71
N MET A 452 10.16 -48.59 5.41
CA MET A 452 8.92 -48.90 6.14
C MET A 452 9.14 -49.16 7.64
N LYS A 453 10.27 -49.77 8.02
CA LYS A 453 10.60 -50.06 9.44
C LYS A 453 11.03 -48.82 10.21
N LYS A 454 11.84 -47.95 9.59
CA LYS A 454 12.50 -46.82 10.25
C LYS A 454 11.76 -45.50 10.08
N PHE A 455 10.72 -45.44 9.25
CA PHE A 455 9.93 -44.24 9.02
C PHE A 455 9.36 -43.69 10.32
N LYS A 456 9.52 -42.39 10.53
CA LYS A 456 8.91 -41.66 11.65
C LYS A 456 8.16 -40.44 11.16
N THR A 457 6.87 -40.41 11.46
CA THR A 457 5.98 -39.29 11.13
C THR A 457 6.45 -37.98 11.76
N THR A 458 6.97 -38.02 12.99
CA THR A 458 7.44 -36.82 13.70
C THR A 458 8.65 -36.16 13.06
N GLU A 459 9.57 -36.93 12.46
CA GLU A 459 10.74 -36.38 11.77
C GLU A 459 10.32 -35.52 10.56
N ILE A 460 9.29 -35.96 9.82
CA ILE A 460 8.73 -35.20 8.70
C ILE A 460 8.01 -33.94 9.19
N ILE A 461 7.27 -34.00 10.31
CA ILE A 461 6.63 -32.80 10.89
C ILE A 461 7.70 -31.76 11.28
N VAL A 462 8.80 -32.20 11.88
CA VAL A 462 9.94 -31.33 12.23
C VAL A 462 10.56 -30.69 10.99
N ASP A 463 10.86 -31.50 9.98
CA ASP A 463 11.49 -31.01 8.75
C ASP A 463 10.54 -30.10 7.93
N SER A 464 9.25 -30.42 7.89
CA SER A 464 8.26 -29.70 7.09
C SER A 464 7.78 -28.41 7.74
N ILE A 465 7.63 -28.33 9.06
CA ILE A 465 7.04 -27.15 9.73
C ILE A 465 8.10 -26.31 10.43
N TYR A 466 9.02 -26.93 11.17
CA TYR A 466 9.92 -26.19 12.07
C TYR A 466 11.18 -25.68 11.38
N LYS A 467 11.58 -26.28 10.25
CA LYS A 467 12.78 -25.89 9.51
C LYS A 467 12.49 -25.05 8.25
N ASP A 468 11.23 -24.94 7.85
CA ASP A 468 10.82 -24.18 6.67
C ASP A 468 10.32 -22.78 7.06
N ALA A 469 11.13 -21.76 6.76
CA ALA A 469 10.82 -20.37 7.07
C ALA A 469 9.54 -19.87 6.39
N SER A 470 9.11 -20.50 5.28
CA SER A 470 7.85 -20.15 4.61
C SER A 470 6.60 -20.55 5.41
N LYS A 471 6.77 -21.40 6.44
CA LYS A 471 5.67 -21.98 7.24
C LYS A 471 5.56 -21.42 8.65
N GLU A 472 6.22 -20.29 8.92
CA GLU A 472 6.18 -19.61 10.22
C GLU A 472 4.75 -19.31 10.71
N ASP A 473 3.81 -19.08 9.79
CA ASP A 473 2.42 -18.79 10.15
C ASP A 473 1.67 -20.00 10.71
N TYR A 474 2.01 -21.22 10.27
CA TYR A 474 1.44 -22.44 10.86
C TYR A 474 1.93 -22.67 12.29
N LEU A 475 3.19 -22.34 12.59
CA LEU A 475 3.73 -22.36 13.95
C LEU A 475 3.03 -21.35 14.86
N LYS A 476 2.73 -20.15 14.34
CA LYS A 476 1.92 -19.16 15.06
C LYS A 476 0.53 -19.70 15.36
N LEU A 477 -0.13 -20.33 14.38
CA LEU A 477 -1.46 -20.95 14.57
C LEU A 477 -1.43 -22.08 15.61
N ALA A 478 -0.40 -22.94 15.59
CA ALA A 478 -0.22 -24.02 16.56
C ALA A 478 -0.09 -23.46 17.99
N LYS A 479 0.77 -22.44 18.17
CA LYS A 479 0.95 -21.75 19.46
C LYS A 479 -0.33 -21.04 19.93
N ILE A 480 -1.08 -20.45 19.01
CA ILE A 480 -2.35 -19.78 19.30
C ILE A 480 -3.44 -20.76 19.74
N SER A 481 -3.46 -21.95 19.11
CA SER A 481 -4.46 -22.98 19.37
C SER A 481 -4.09 -23.95 20.50
N ASP A 482 -2.88 -23.82 21.05
CA ASP A 482 -2.30 -24.75 22.03
C ASP A 482 -2.31 -26.19 21.48
N TYR A 483 -1.82 -26.33 20.25
CA TYR A 483 -1.87 -27.57 19.50
C TYR A 483 -0.46 -28.14 19.29
N ASN A 484 -0.16 -29.22 19.99
CA ASN A 484 1.07 -29.98 19.80
C ASN A 484 0.84 -31.13 18.81
N MET A 485 1.28 -30.94 17.58
CA MET A 485 1.10 -31.90 16.49
C MET A 485 1.91 -33.20 16.70
N GLU A 486 3.03 -33.12 17.41
CA GLU A 486 3.93 -34.26 17.64
C GLU A 486 3.42 -35.21 18.73
N GLU A 487 2.44 -34.78 19.52
CA GLU A 487 1.84 -35.58 20.59
C GLU A 487 0.45 -36.12 20.20
N GLU A 488 -0.12 -35.66 19.09
CA GLU A 488 -1.47 -36.03 18.64
C GLU A 488 -1.48 -37.41 17.96
N LYS A 489 -1.59 -38.47 18.76
CA LYS A 489 -1.52 -39.88 18.31
C LYS A 489 -2.42 -40.20 17.11
N GLU A 490 -3.67 -39.74 17.12
CA GLU A 490 -4.62 -40.00 16.03
C GLU A 490 -4.17 -39.37 14.71
N LEU A 491 -3.68 -38.13 14.75
CA LEU A 491 -3.14 -37.46 13.58
C LEU A 491 -1.90 -38.19 13.07
N LEU A 492 -0.98 -38.57 13.94
CA LEU A 492 0.25 -39.24 13.54
C LEU A 492 -0.02 -40.55 12.81
N ILE A 493 -0.95 -41.36 13.34
CA ILE A 493 -1.38 -42.61 12.69
C ILE A 493 -2.04 -42.31 11.35
N GLN A 494 -2.87 -41.26 11.27
CA GLN A 494 -3.53 -40.87 10.04
C GLN A 494 -2.53 -40.45 8.95
N LEU A 495 -1.57 -39.59 9.28
CA LEU A 495 -0.54 -39.12 8.36
C LEU A 495 0.35 -40.27 7.89
N TRP A 496 0.75 -41.15 8.81
CA TRP A 496 1.51 -42.35 8.49
C TRP A 496 0.79 -43.27 7.49
N LYS A 497 -0.48 -43.60 7.75
CA LYS A 497 -1.30 -44.43 6.84
C LYS A 497 -1.44 -43.77 5.47
N MET A 498 -1.69 -42.47 5.46
CA MET A 498 -1.92 -41.74 4.23
C MET A 498 -0.65 -41.67 3.38
N TYR A 499 0.53 -41.44 3.99
CA TYR A 499 1.81 -41.47 3.32
C TYR A 499 2.09 -42.83 2.68
N PHE A 500 2.00 -43.94 3.42
CA PHE A 500 2.31 -45.25 2.85
C PHE A 500 1.28 -45.70 1.81
N SER A 501 0.01 -45.34 1.99
CA SER A 501 -1.03 -45.57 0.99
C SER A 501 -0.72 -44.84 -0.32
N ALA A 502 -0.36 -43.54 -0.24
CA ALA A 502 0.03 -42.75 -1.39
C ALA A 502 1.32 -43.29 -2.04
N LEU A 503 2.34 -43.62 -1.24
CA LEU A 503 3.62 -44.17 -1.70
C LEU A 503 3.39 -45.44 -2.54
N PHE A 504 2.66 -46.43 -2.00
CA PHE A 504 2.39 -47.68 -2.72
C PHE A 504 1.53 -47.46 -3.97
N ARG A 505 0.56 -46.53 -3.91
CA ARG A 505 -0.26 -46.17 -5.06
C ARG A 505 0.58 -45.57 -6.19
N HIS A 506 1.47 -44.63 -5.89
CA HIS A 506 2.33 -43.99 -6.88
C HIS A 506 3.39 -44.95 -7.43
N MET A 507 4.00 -45.79 -6.59
CA MET A 507 4.90 -46.87 -7.07
C MET A 507 4.20 -47.80 -8.07
N ARG A 508 2.93 -48.16 -7.84
CA ARG A 508 2.15 -48.96 -8.79
C ARG A 508 1.92 -48.25 -10.12
N GLN A 509 1.65 -46.94 -10.08
CA GLN A 509 1.49 -46.15 -11.30
C GLN A 509 2.79 -46.13 -12.12
N ILE A 510 3.93 -45.86 -11.47
CA ILE A 510 5.26 -45.88 -12.10
C ILE A 510 5.55 -47.27 -12.68
N LYS A 511 5.31 -48.34 -11.90
CA LYS A 511 5.55 -49.71 -12.35
C LYS A 511 4.69 -50.09 -13.56
N LYS A 512 3.41 -49.70 -13.59
CA LYS A 512 2.53 -49.91 -14.74
C LYS A 512 3.00 -49.16 -15.98
N ALA A 513 3.43 -47.90 -15.83
CA ALA A 513 3.92 -47.11 -16.95
C ALA A 513 5.21 -47.69 -17.55
N SER A 514 6.12 -48.18 -16.70
CA SER A 514 7.33 -48.89 -17.13
C SER A 514 7.01 -50.22 -17.83
N ASP A 515 6.07 -51.00 -17.30
CA ASP A 515 5.62 -52.27 -17.92
C ASP A 515 4.91 -52.04 -19.28
N MET A 516 4.38 -50.82 -19.52
CA MET A 516 3.76 -50.40 -20.78
C MET A 516 4.73 -49.68 -21.74
N GLY A 517 6.00 -49.48 -21.37
CA GLY A 517 7.01 -48.82 -22.20
C GLY A 517 6.85 -47.30 -22.35
N VAL A 518 6.17 -46.63 -21.40
CA VAL A 518 5.85 -45.19 -21.47
C VAL A 518 6.86 -44.31 -20.72
N ILE A 519 7.74 -44.91 -19.90
CA ILE A 519 8.76 -44.23 -19.07
C ILE A 519 10.05 -45.05 -19.05
#